data_AF-A0AAD8LT49-F1
#
_entry.id   AF-A0AAD8LT49-F1
#
_cell.length_a   1.000
_cell.length_b   1.000
_cell.length_c   1.000
_cell.angle_alpha   90.00
_cell.angle_beta   90.00
_cell.angle_gamma   90.00
#
_symmetry.space_group_name_H-M   'P 1'
#
loop_
_entity.id
_entity.type
_entity.pdbx_description
1 polymer ?
#
loop_
_entity_poly.entity_id
_entity_poly.type
_entity_poly.pdbx_seq_one_letter_code
_entity_poly.pdbx_strand_id
1 'polypeptide(L)'
;QRFIDIADTFNQQGEHHHAMGECLEQLKASYHARTKTIRSFFLLPGAFYIGVQMQGYNVSVVVKPESAPDIKLQEAQELMKNLSQAFKSFGAASNKLQEMITSALHSEIEITHRVKEAKRPYQKQIRVEANLKDNFQEVKRIKQLSSQYREEASSPLNEVARLAGISL
;
A
#
# COMPACT_ATOMS: atom_id res chain seq x y z
N GLN A 1 5.16 8.74 -22.08
CA GLN A 1 4.21 9.05 -20.99
C GLN A 1 3.73 7.81 -20.29
N ARG A 2 2.86 6.98 -20.87
CA ARG A 2 2.26 5.81 -20.20
C ARG A 2 3.19 4.91 -19.37
N PHE A 3 4.35 4.50 -19.90
CA PHE A 3 5.30 3.65 -19.16
C PHE A 3 5.97 4.38 -17.98
N ILE A 4 6.20 5.69 -18.12
CA ILE A 4 6.74 6.55 -17.06
C ILE A 4 5.70 6.68 -15.95
N ASP A 5 4.44 6.96 -16.31
CA ASP A 5 3.36 7.11 -15.33
C ASP A 5 3.13 5.82 -14.51
N ILE A 6 3.34 4.64 -15.13
CA ILE A 6 3.34 3.34 -14.43
C ILE A 6 4.50 3.25 -13.45
N ALA A 7 5.72 3.60 -13.85
CA ALA A 7 6.90 3.57 -13.00
C ALA A 7 6.75 4.54 -11.81
N ASP A 8 6.31 5.77 -12.05
CA ASP A 8 6.10 6.77 -11.01
C ASP A 8 5.04 6.33 -10.00
N THR A 9 3.93 5.75 -10.48
CA THR A 9 2.88 5.24 -9.59
C THR A 9 3.33 4.00 -8.82
N PHE A 10 4.19 3.15 -9.41
CA PHE A 10 4.82 2.05 -8.68
C PHE A 10 5.75 2.54 -7.57
N ASN A 11 6.54 3.57 -7.82
CA ASN A 11 7.38 4.19 -6.80
C ASN A 11 6.52 4.74 -5.65
N GLN A 12 5.42 5.45 -5.96
CA GLN A 12 4.46 5.93 -4.96
C GLN A 12 3.84 4.78 -4.14
N GLN A 13 3.48 3.66 -4.80
CA GLN A 13 2.99 2.48 -4.09
C GLN A 13 4.04 1.96 -3.09
N GLY A 14 5.31 1.89 -3.49
CA GLY A 14 6.43 1.49 -2.65
C GLY A 14 6.66 2.43 -1.47
N GLU A 15 6.60 3.75 -1.68
CA GLU A 15 6.71 4.76 -0.62
C GLU A 15 5.58 4.62 0.41
N HIS A 16 4.33 4.44 -0.05
CA HIS A 16 3.19 4.24 0.85
C HIS A 16 3.28 2.91 1.61
N HIS A 17 3.78 1.86 0.96
CA HIS A 17 4.04 0.58 1.61
C HIS A 17 5.10 0.71 2.72
N HIS A 18 6.17 1.46 2.45
CA HIS A 18 7.21 1.73 3.44
C HIS A 18 6.67 2.53 4.63
N ALA A 19 5.96 3.64 4.37
CA ALA A 19 5.37 4.48 5.41
C ALA A 19 4.38 3.70 6.31
N MET A 20 3.62 2.76 5.73
CA MET A 20 2.77 1.85 6.49
C MET A 20 3.60 0.96 7.43
N GLY A 21 4.71 0.40 6.95
CA GLY A 21 5.66 -0.36 7.77
C GLY A 21 6.23 0.46 8.94
N GLU A 22 6.64 1.70 8.69
CA GLU A 22 7.16 2.60 9.73
C GLU A 22 6.11 2.91 10.80
N CYS A 23 4.86 3.22 10.39
CA CYS A 23 3.76 3.47 11.32
C CYS A 23 3.50 2.24 12.22
N LEU A 24 3.56 1.04 11.65
CA LEU A 24 3.36 -0.20 12.40
C LEU A 24 4.47 -0.45 13.41
N GLU A 25 5.73 -0.23 13.04
CA GLU A 25 6.85 -0.41 13.95
C GLU A 25 6.84 0.65 15.06
N GLN A 26 6.48 1.90 14.76
CA GLN A 26 6.31 2.94 15.77
C GLN A 26 5.15 2.60 16.74
N LEU A 27 4.04 2.08 16.23
CA LEU A 27 2.91 1.65 17.05
C LEU A 27 3.26 0.46 17.96
N LYS A 28 4.09 -0.47 17.49
CA LYS A 28 4.62 -1.58 18.30
C LYS A 28 5.62 -1.10 19.35
N ALA A 29 6.39 -0.05 19.06
CA ALA A 29 7.44 0.47 19.94
C ALA A 29 6.92 1.45 21.01
N SER A 30 5.85 2.21 20.71
CA SER A 30 5.27 3.21 21.62
C SER A 30 4.72 2.59 22.92
N TYR A 31 4.42 1.30 22.92
CA TYR A 31 4.14 0.52 24.11
C TYR A 31 5.18 -0.58 24.25
N HIS A 32 5.66 -0.85 25.47
CA HIS A 32 6.54 -2.01 25.77
C HIS A 32 5.76 -3.32 25.61
N ALA A 33 5.32 -3.59 24.38
CA ALA A 33 4.59 -4.77 24.00
C ALA A 33 5.52 -5.96 24.19
N ARG A 34 5.24 -6.80 25.21
CA ARG A 34 5.91 -8.10 25.37
C ARG A 34 5.66 -9.02 24.16
N THR A 35 4.72 -8.66 23.28
CA THR A 35 4.37 -9.38 22.06
C THR A 35 4.48 -8.46 20.85
N LYS A 36 4.92 -8.98 19.70
CA LYS A 36 5.09 -8.22 18.43
C LYS A 36 3.77 -7.77 17.77
N THR A 37 2.68 -7.73 18.52
CA THR A 37 1.32 -7.52 18.00
C THR A 37 0.69 -6.25 18.56
N ILE A 38 -0.02 -5.54 17.70
CA ILE A 38 -0.82 -4.35 18.03
C ILE A 38 -1.87 -4.69 19.11
N ARG A 39 -2.26 -5.97 19.21
CA ARG A 39 -3.21 -6.50 20.19
C ARG A 39 -2.86 -6.26 21.65
N SER A 40 -1.56 -6.21 21.96
CA SER A 40 -1.09 -5.98 23.34
C SER A 40 -1.50 -4.60 23.89
N PHE A 41 -1.75 -3.63 23.00
CA PHE A 41 -2.18 -2.28 23.35
C PHE A 41 -3.60 -2.25 23.93
N PHE A 42 -4.52 -3.06 23.40
CA PHE A 42 -5.95 -3.04 23.74
C PHE A 42 -6.31 -3.93 24.94
N LEU A 43 -5.32 -4.56 25.58
CA LEU A 43 -5.51 -5.49 26.70
C LEU A 43 -4.99 -4.95 28.04
N LEU A 44 -4.69 -3.64 28.13
CA LEU A 44 -4.14 -3.05 29.35
C LEU A 44 -5.18 -3.10 30.49
N PRO A 45 -4.81 -3.62 31.67
CA PRO A 45 -5.68 -3.61 32.84
C PRO A 45 -5.79 -2.18 33.38
N GLY A 46 -6.98 -1.58 33.33
CA GLY A 46 -7.24 -0.23 33.81
C GLY A 46 -8.72 0.18 33.76
N ALA A 47 -9.03 1.37 34.30
CA ALA A 47 -10.38 1.94 34.38
C ALA A 47 -10.97 2.41 33.02
N PHE A 48 -10.22 2.23 31.93
CA PHE A 48 -10.59 2.69 30.59
C PHE A 48 -10.73 1.48 29.65
N TYR A 49 -11.79 1.47 28.85
CA TYR A 49 -11.90 0.60 27.69
C TYR A 49 -11.16 1.24 26.52
N ILE A 50 -10.24 0.51 25.90
CA ILE A 50 -9.54 0.92 24.68
C ILE A 50 -9.88 -0.13 23.61
N GLY A 51 -10.37 0.31 22.45
CA GLY A 51 -10.73 -0.56 21.34
C GLY A 51 -10.32 0.02 19.98
N VAL A 52 -10.36 -0.79 18.93
CA VAL A 52 -10.19 -0.35 17.54
C VAL A 52 -11.54 -0.32 16.85
N GLN A 53 -11.78 0.69 16.04
CA GLN A 53 -12.85 0.70 15.06
C GLN A 53 -12.26 0.75 13.66
N MET A 54 -12.86 0.01 12.74
CA MET A 54 -12.43 -0.03 11.34
C MET A 54 -13.64 0.05 10.40
N GLN A 55 -13.52 0.87 9.35
CA GLN A 55 -14.48 0.97 8.25
C GLN A 55 -13.73 1.12 6.93
N GLY A 56 -13.59 0.01 6.18
CA GLY A 56 -12.66 -0.05 5.05
C GLY A 56 -11.23 0.23 5.52
N TYR A 57 -10.52 1.16 4.88
CA TYR A 57 -9.18 1.61 5.31
C TYR A 57 -9.20 2.70 6.39
N ASN A 58 -10.38 3.13 6.85
CA ASN A 58 -10.49 4.03 8.01
C ASN A 58 -10.30 3.23 9.29
N VAL A 59 -9.32 3.62 10.10
CA VAL A 59 -9.03 2.96 11.37
C VAL A 59 -8.85 4.01 12.44
N SER A 60 -9.45 3.81 13.61
CA SER A 60 -9.37 4.72 14.75
C SER A 60 -9.36 3.95 16.08
N VAL A 61 -8.83 4.59 17.11
CA VAL A 61 -8.85 4.08 18.50
C VAL A 61 -10.01 4.72 19.25
N VAL A 62 -10.82 3.89 19.89
CA VAL A 62 -11.95 4.28 20.74
C VAL A 62 -11.54 4.14 22.20
N VAL A 63 -11.79 5.16 23.02
CA VAL A 63 -11.45 5.20 24.44
C VAL A 63 -12.70 5.54 25.26
N LYS A 64 -12.98 4.79 26.34
CA LYS A 64 -14.10 5.08 27.24
C LYS A 64 -13.68 5.00 28.72
N PRO A 65 -14.05 5.99 29.57
CA PRO A 65 -14.70 7.26 29.21
C PRO A 65 -13.78 8.16 28.36
N GLU A 66 -14.37 9.04 27.52
CA GLU A 66 -13.66 9.85 26.50
C GLU A 66 -12.57 10.77 27.04
N SER A 67 -12.54 11.01 28.36
CA SER A 67 -11.52 11.78 29.05
C SER A 67 -10.38 10.89 29.54
N ALA A 68 -9.50 10.47 28.63
CA ALA A 68 -8.23 9.83 29.01
C ALA A 68 -7.09 10.85 28.88
N PRO A 69 -6.42 11.24 29.98
CA PRO A 69 -5.36 12.26 29.98
C PRO A 69 -3.97 11.71 29.61
N ASP A 70 -3.86 10.46 29.16
CA ASP A 70 -2.57 9.80 28.94
C ASP A 70 -1.96 10.20 27.59
N ILE A 71 -0.80 10.85 27.64
CA ILE A 71 0.01 11.25 26.47
C ILE A 71 0.26 10.05 25.55
N LYS A 72 0.48 8.86 26.11
CA LYS A 72 0.73 7.64 25.31
C LYS A 72 -0.47 7.20 24.49
N LEU A 73 -1.68 7.48 24.98
CA LEU A 73 -2.92 7.16 24.27
C LEU A 73 -3.15 8.13 23.10
N GLN A 74 -2.81 9.40 23.29
CA GLN A 74 -2.84 10.41 22.21
C GLN A 74 -1.82 10.08 21.12
N GLU A 75 -0.60 9.67 21.51
CA GLU A 75 0.41 9.19 20.57
C GLU A 75 -0.08 7.99 19.76
N ALA A 76 -0.69 6.99 20.42
CA ALA A 76 -1.24 5.83 19.74
C ALA A 76 -2.42 6.18 18.81
N GLN A 77 -3.26 7.14 19.19
CA GLN A 77 -4.33 7.66 18.34
C GLN A 77 -3.79 8.31 17.06
N GLU A 78 -2.75 9.14 17.17
CA GLU A 78 -2.14 9.78 16.00
C GLU A 78 -1.39 8.76 15.12
N LEU A 79 -0.69 7.79 15.72
CA LEU A 79 -0.06 6.69 14.97
C LEU A 79 -1.08 5.85 14.20
N MET A 80 -2.23 5.57 14.82
CA MET A 80 -3.32 4.82 14.16
C MET A 80 -3.97 5.62 13.03
N LYS A 81 -4.10 6.94 13.17
CA LYS A 81 -4.55 7.83 12.11
C LYS A 81 -3.55 7.88 10.95
N ASN A 82 -2.25 7.96 11.24
CA ASN A 82 -1.18 7.90 10.23
C ASN A 82 -1.19 6.55 9.50
N LEU A 83 -1.35 5.44 10.22
CA LEU A 83 -1.50 4.11 9.65
C LEU A 83 -2.73 4.02 8.74
N SER A 84 -3.88 4.57 9.16
CA SER A 84 -5.08 4.65 8.33
C SER A 84 -4.84 5.45 7.04
N GLN A 85 -4.13 6.57 7.13
CA GLN A 85 -3.79 7.36 5.95
C GLN A 85 -2.86 6.60 5.01
N ALA A 86 -1.86 5.90 5.55
CA ALA A 86 -0.94 5.07 4.77
C ALA A 86 -1.68 3.95 4.02
N PHE A 87 -2.62 3.25 4.69
CA PHE A 87 -3.46 2.24 4.04
C PHE A 87 -4.29 2.80 2.88
N LYS A 88 -4.91 3.97 3.06
CA LYS A 88 -5.70 4.63 2.00
C LYS A 88 -4.83 5.00 0.81
N SER A 89 -3.71 5.66 1.05
CA SER A 89 -2.77 6.07 -0.01
C SER A 89 -2.22 4.86 -0.75
N PHE A 90 -1.82 3.81 -0.02
CA PHE A 90 -1.38 2.55 -0.61
C PHE A 90 -2.47 1.90 -1.46
N GLY A 91 -3.71 1.82 -0.96
CA GLY A 91 -4.84 1.24 -1.69
C GLY A 91 -5.17 2.02 -2.97
N ALA A 92 -5.18 3.34 -2.90
CA ALA A 92 -5.42 4.21 -4.06
C ALA A 92 -4.33 4.06 -5.13
N ALA A 93 -3.04 4.12 -4.74
CA ALA A 93 -1.92 3.92 -5.65
C ALA A 93 -1.93 2.52 -6.26
N SER A 94 -2.22 1.49 -5.44
CA SER A 94 -2.34 0.11 -5.88
C SER A 94 -3.42 -0.06 -6.95
N ASN A 95 -4.62 0.47 -6.73
CA ASN A 95 -5.73 0.33 -7.67
C ASN A 95 -5.42 1.04 -8.99
N LYS A 96 -4.96 2.29 -8.92
CA LYS A 96 -4.54 3.08 -10.08
C LYS A 96 -3.46 2.34 -10.89
N LEU A 97 -2.45 1.80 -10.22
CA LEU A 97 -1.37 1.06 -10.85
C LEU A 97 -1.87 -0.19 -11.57
N GLN A 98 -2.77 -0.95 -10.96
CA GLN A 98 -3.36 -2.13 -11.60
C GLN A 98 -4.15 -1.79 -12.86
N GLU A 99 -4.91 -0.69 -12.85
CA GLU A 99 -5.64 -0.22 -14.03
C GLU A 99 -4.67 0.14 -15.16
N MET A 100 -3.60 0.89 -14.86
CA MET A 100 -2.59 1.27 -15.86
C MET A 100 -1.84 0.06 -16.42
N ILE A 101 -1.44 -0.89 -15.57
CA ILE A 101 -0.78 -2.14 -15.99
C ILE A 101 -1.71 -2.96 -16.87
N THR A 102 -2.96 -3.17 -16.44
CA THR A 102 -3.94 -3.96 -17.19
C THR A 102 -4.19 -3.35 -18.55
N SER A 103 -4.40 -2.03 -18.58
CA SER A 103 -4.54 -1.27 -19.80
C SER A 103 -3.32 -1.43 -20.70
N ALA A 104 -2.10 -1.29 -20.16
CA ALA A 104 -0.85 -1.38 -20.93
C ALA A 104 -0.69 -2.74 -21.58
N LEU A 105 -0.79 -3.80 -20.79
CA LEU A 105 -0.64 -5.17 -21.27
C LEU A 105 -1.72 -5.56 -22.28
N HIS A 106 -2.96 -5.09 -22.11
CA HIS A 106 -4.03 -5.35 -23.08
C HIS A 106 -3.71 -4.81 -24.48
N SER A 107 -3.03 -3.66 -24.55
CA SER A 107 -2.64 -3.03 -25.81
C SER A 107 -1.27 -3.47 -26.38
N GLU A 108 -0.58 -4.44 -25.75
CA GLU A 108 0.79 -4.81 -26.10
C GLU A 108 0.94 -5.24 -27.57
N ILE A 109 0.04 -6.11 -28.04
CA ILE A 109 0.06 -6.65 -29.40
C ILE A 109 -0.17 -5.53 -30.42
N GLU A 110 -1.20 -4.70 -30.21
CA GLU A 110 -1.56 -3.60 -31.11
C GLU A 110 -0.42 -2.57 -31.21
N ILE A 111 0.13 -2.13 -30.07
CA ILE A 111 1.21 -1.14 -30.05
C ILE A 111 2.47 -1.72 -30.71
N THR A 112 2.79 -2.98 -30.46
CA THR A 112 3.93 -3.66 -31.09
C THR A 112 3.78 -3.73 -32.60
N HIS A 113 2.60 -4.09 -33.09
CA HIS A 113 2.31 -4.11 -34.53
C HIS A 113 2.48 -2.73 -35.16
N ARG A 114 1.86 -1.71 -34.56
CA ARG A 114 1.95 -0.32 -35.03
C ARG A 114 3.38 0.21 -35.05
N VAL A 115 4.20 -0.18 -34.07
CA VAL A 115 5.62 0.19 -34.06
C VAL A 115 6.38 -0.51 -35.19
N LYS A 116 6.12 -1.79 -35.46
CA LYS A 116 6.75 -2.54 -36.56
C LYS A 116 6.40 -1.99 -37.94
N GLU A 117 5.15 -1.59 -38.15
CA GLU A 117 4.68 -1.03 -39.41
C GLU A 117 5.10 0.42 -39.65
N ALA A 118 5.56 1.12 -38.61
CA ALA A 118 5.99 2.50 -38.73
C ALA A 118 7.22 2.58 -39.67
N LYS A 119 7.04 3.22 -40.82
CA LYS A 119 8.15 3.44 -41.78
C LYS A 119 9.21 4.35 -41.16
N ARG A 120 10.34 3.76 -40.76
CA ARG A 120 11.48 4.45 -40.15
C ARG A 120 12.81 3.90 -40.69
N PRO A 121 13.91 4.66 -40.59
CA PRO A 121 15.24 4.12 -40.87
C PRO A 121 15.53 2.89 -40.01
N TYR A 122 16.15 1.86 -40.60
CA TYR A 122 16.36 0.54 -39.99
C TYR A 122 16.95 0.59 -38.56
N GLN A 123 17.99 1.38 -38.35
CA GLN A 123 18.62 1.52 -37.01
C GLN A 123 17.66 2.13 -35.97
N LYS A 124 16.84 3.11 -36.37
CA LYS A 124 15.82 3.69 -35.49
C LYS A 124 14.71 2.69 -35.22
N GLN A 125 14.37 1.86 -36.20
CA GLN A 125 13.36 0.82 -36.06
C GLN A 125 13.75 -0.22 -35.00
N ILE A 126 14.96 -0.77 -35.11
CA ILE A 126 15.50 -1.72 -34.12
C ILE A 126 15.47 -1.13 -32.72
N ARG A 127 15.96 0.11 -32.55
CA ARG A 127 16.02 0.75 -31.23
C ARG A 127 14.64 0.92 -30.61
N VAL A 128 13.64 1.33 -31.39
CA VAL A 128 12.29 1.55 -30.83
C VAL A 128 11.60 0.23 -30.52
N GLU A 129 11.78 -0.80 -31.34
CA GLU A 129 11.25 -2.14 -31.05
C GLU A 129 11.86 -2.74 -29.78
N ALA A 130 13.19 -2.64 -29.62
CA ALA A 130 13.89 -3.08 -28.42
C ALA A 130 13.37 -2.34 -27.18
N ASN A 131 13.35 -1.00 -27.21
CA ASN A 131 12.84 -0.20 -26.11
C ASN A 131 11.38 -0.53 -25.76
N LEU A 132 10.53 -0.79 -26.76
CA LEU A 132 9.13 -1.16 -26.52
C LEU A 132 9.03 -2.51 -25.81
N LYS A 133 9.82 -3.50 -26.26
CA LYS A 133 9.89 -4.82 -25.64
C LYS A 133 10.34 -4.71 -24.18
N ASP A 134 11.41 -3.95 -23.93
CA ASP A 134 11.95 -3.75 -22.57
C ASP A 134 10.91 -3.08 -21.67
N ASN A 135 10.20 -2.06 -22.17
CA ASN A 135 9.12 -1.40 -21.42
C ASN A 135 8.00 -2.37 -21.02
N PHE A 136 7.56 -3.26 -21.92
CA PHE A 136 6.52 -4.24 -21.58
C PHE A 136 7.02 -5.33 -20.63
N GLN A 137 8.29 -5.73 -20.73
CA GLN A 137 8.92 -6.61 -19.75
C GLN A 137 8.93 -5.96 -18.36
N GLU A 138 9.25 -4.67 -18.30
CA GLU A 138 9.27 -3.91 -17.06
C GLU A 138 7.87 -3.76 -16.45
N VAL A 139 6.84 -3.49 -17.26
CA VAL A 139 5.43 -3.50 -16.80
C VAL A 139 5.04 -4.85 -16.20
N LYS A 140 5.48 -5.97 -16.79
CA LYS A 140 5.24 -7.32 -16.26
C LYS A 140 5.96 -7.54 -14.93
N ARG A 141 7.19 -7.04 -14.80
CA ARG A 141 7.96 -7.08 -13.54
C ARG A 141 7.27 -6.26 -12.44
N ILE A 142 6.86 -5.03 -12.75
CA ILE A 142 6.12 -4.15 -11.83
C ILE A 142 4.82 -4.82 -11.37
N LYS A 143 4.09 -5.50 -12.27
CA LYS A 143 2.88 -6.25 -11.89
C LYS A 143 3.15 -7.29 -10.80
N GLN A 144 4.25 -8.04 -10.91
CA GLN A 144 4.62 -9.06 -9.93
C GLN A 144 4.97 -8.44 -8.59
N LEU A 145 5.84 -7.41 -8.58
CA LEU A 145 6.24 -6.73 -7.35
C LEU A 145 5.08 -6.01 -6.67
N SER A 146 4.22 -5.36 -7.44
CA SER A 146 3.01 -4.71 -6.93
C SER A 146 2.07 -5.70 -6.24
N SER A 147 1.98 -6.95 -6.75
CA SER A 147 1.23 -8.03 -6.09
C SER A 147 1.85 -8.40 -4.74
N GLN A 148 3.17 -8.51 -4.67
CA GLN A 148 3.89 -8.81 -3.43
C GLN A 148 3.63 -7.74 -2.37
N TYR A 149 3.71 -6.44 -2.72
CA TYR A 149 3.38 -5.38 -1.77
C TYR A 149 1.93 -5.44 -1.27
N ARG A 150 0.98 -5.87 -2.11
CA ARG A 150 -0.42 -6.05 -1.68
C ARG A 150 -0.57 -7.22 -0.71
N GLU A 151 0.12 -8.32 -0.97
CA GLU A 151 0.16 -9.48 -0.07
C GLU A 151 0.78 -9.11 1.27
N GLU A 152 1.92 -8.39 1.26
CA GLU A 152 2.58 -7.89 2.46
C GLU A 152 1.69 -6.92 3.25
N ALA A 153 1.00 -6.01 2.57
CA ALA A 153 0.07 -5.06 3.17
C ALA A 153 -1.20 -5.71 3.75
N SER A 154 -1.54 -6.93 3.32
CA SER A 154 -2.73 -7.63 3.83
C SER A 154 -2.55 -8.06 5.30
N SER A 155 -1.34 -8.44 5.71
CA SER A 155 -1.05 -8.90 7.07
C SER A 155 -1.38 -7.86 8.15
N PRO A 156 -0.84 -6.62 8.09
CA PRO A 156 -1.17 -5.61 9.08
C PRO A 156 -2.63 -5.16 9.02
N LEU A 157 -3.23 -5.12 7.83
CA LEU A 157 -4.66 -4.82 7.68
C LEU A 157 -5.53 -5.88 8.38
N ASN A 158 -5.20 -7.16 8.20
CA ASN A 158 -5.87 -8.29 8.85
C ASN A 158 -5.66 -8.30 10.37
N GLU A 159 -4.49 -7.88 10.85
CA GLU A 159 -4.25 -7.67 12.28
C GLU A 159 -5.18 -6.59 12.84
N VAL A 160 -5.24 -5.42 12.20
CA VAL A 160 -6.11 -4.32 12.61
C VAL A 160 -7.59 -4.70 12.55
N ALA A 161 -8.02 -5.40 11.50
CA ALA A 161 -9.41 -5.86 11.37
C ALA A 161 -9.81 -6.80 12.51
N ARG A 162 -8.94 -7.75 12.87
CA ARG A 162 -9.17 -8.65 14.02
C ARG A 162 -9.27 -7.88 15.34
N LEU A 163 -8.52 -6.79 15.51
CA LEU A 163 -8.65 -5.91 16.68
C LEU A 163 -9.95 -5.15 16.72
N ALA A 164 -10.47 -4.78 15.55
CA ALA A 164 -11.79 -4.17 15.40
C ALA A 164 -12.95 -5.18 15.52
N GLY A 165 -12.66 -6.47 15.72
CA GLY A 165 -13.67 -7.53 15.78
C GLY A 165 -14.27 -7.88 14.41
N ILE A 166 -13.60 -7.53 13.31
CA ILE A 166 -14.01 -7.82 11.94
C ILE A 166 -13.33 -9.12 11.48
N SER A 167 -14.13 -10.05 10.93
CA SER A 167 -13.60 -11.15 10.14
C SER A 167 -13.53 -10.72 8.68
N LEU A 168 -12.33 -10.71 8.11
CA LEU A 168 -12.09 -10.47 6.68
C LEU A 168 -12.14 -11.78 5.89
#